data_AF-A0A8H3EBR2-F1
#
_entry.id   AF-A0A8H3EBR2-F1
#
_cell.length_a   1.000
_cell.length_b   1.000
_cell.length_c   1.000
_cell.angle_alpha   90.00
_cell.angle_beta   90.00
_cell.angle_gamma   90.00
#
_symmetry.space_group_name_H-M   'P 1'
#
loop_
_entity.id
_entity.type
_entity.pdbx_description
1 polymer ?
#
loop_
_entity_poly.entity_id
_entity_poly.type
_entity_poly.pdbx_seq_one_letter_code
_entity_poly.pdbx_strand_id
1 'polypeptide(L)'
;MGGLGILVLTLLPLSGSVSAIPSRSSILSKVPFPSLSGYKDRINGLWRRGKQEGTVRRATNTSDSDSANLWVVDTLFEGQDFFDGFDFYTDKDPTNGQVQYVDRDTAFNENLAYVTSDNKIVMKVDNTTYLSQGQNRKSVRIQSKKRFNGGLFILDLEKAPHGCGTWPAFWTVGPNWPMGGEIDIFEGVHENTRNQATFHTSDGCTITNPQNFTGNLLASDCSAFADNNAGCGLINDSAASFGAPFNAVGGGVFASRWDSNGVWIWFFHRYTIPNDIINKVPNPELWGKPTALLSNTSCPPNKYFWDHQIVFDITFCVRGNPMII
;
A
#
# COMPACT_ATOMS: atom_id res chain seq x y z
N MET A 1 -8.73 12.46 11.88
CA MET A 1 -7.76 13.26 11.10
C MET A 1 -6.49 12.44 11.08
N GLY A 2 -6.33 11.61 10.05
CA GLY A 2 -5.15 10.75 9.87
C GLY A 2 -4.13 11.48 9.00
N GLY A 3 -2.86 11.45 9.40
CA GLY A 3 -1.77 11.88 8.52
C GLY A 3 -1.61 10.92 7.35
N LEU A 4 -0.78 11.30 6.37
CA LEU A 4 -0.31 10.33 5.37
C LEU A 4 0.36 9.16 6.10
N GLY A 5 -0.11 7.94 5.88
CA GLY A 5 0.47 6.76 6.48
C GLY A 5 0.38 5.59 5.52
N ILE A 6 1.45 4.82 5.40
CA ILE A 6 1.44 3.56 4.66
C ILE A 6 1.49 2.44 5.68
N LEU A 7 0.42 1.66 5.71
CA LEU A 7 0.33 0.45 6.49
C LEU A 7 0.51 -0.74 5.55
N VAL A 8 1.61 -1.46 5.70
CA VAL A 8 1.85 -2.72 5.00
C VAL A 8 1.60 -3.88 5.94
N LEU A 9 0.72 -4.77 5.52
CA LEU A 9 0.31 -5.94 6.27
C LEU A 9 0.68 -7.19 5.49
N THR A 10 1.18 -8.21 6.18
CA THR A 10 1.44 -9.52 5.57
C THR A 10 0.47 -10.56 6.10
N LEU A 11 0.25 -11.60 5.29
CA LEU A 11 -0.57 -12.75 5.63
C LEU A 11 0.22 -13.65 6.59
N LEU A 12 -0.37 -14.05 7.71
CA LEU A 12 0.18 -15.17 8.47
C LEU A 12 -0.37 -16.49 7.91
N PRO A 13 0.48 -17.49 7.64
CA PRO A 13 -0.03 -18.86 7.54
C PRO A 13 -0.56 -19.25 8.92
N LEU A 14 -1.86 -19.52 9.02
CA LEU A 14 -2.45 -20.21 10.17
C LEU A 14 -1.88 -21.64 10.20
N SER A 15 -0.68 -21.83 10.74
CA SER A 15 -0.24 -23.16 11.12
C SER A 15 -1.01 -23.56 12.38
N GLY A 16 -2.07 -24.33 12.17
CA GLY A 16 -2.84 -24.95 13.24
C GLY A 16 -1.99 -25.92 14.03
N SER A 17 -1.43 -25.46 15.16
CA SER A 17 -1.20 -26.25 16.38
C SER A 17 -0.49 -25.39 17.43
N VAL A 18 -1.25 -24.74 18.32
CA VAL A 18 -0.73 -24.41 19.65
C VAL A 18 -0.71 -25.71 20.43
N SER A 19 0.39 -26.45 20.31
CA SER A 19 0.63 -27.63 21.15
C SER A 19 1.23 -27.17 22.47
N ALA A 20 0.64 -27.68 23.55
CA ALA A 20 0.98 -27.36 24.93
C ALA A 20 2.47 -27.55 25.23
N ILE A 21 2.96 -26.66 26.09
CA ILE A 21 4.28 -26.71 26.75
C ILE A 21 4.52 -28.10 27.37
N PRO A 22 5.65 -28.76 27.09
CA PRO A 22 6.23 -29.74 28.00
C PRO A 22 7.30 -29.08 28.88
N SER A 23 7.28 -29.46 30.15
CA SER A 23 8.13 -29.01 31.25
C SER A 23 9.63 -29.36 31.11
N ARG A 24 10.48 -28.37 31.43
CA ARG A 24 11.81 -28.38 32.09
C ARG A 24 12.78 -29.57 31.92
N SER A 25 14.05 -29.24 31.60
CA SER A 25 15.19 -29.39 32.56
C SER A 25 16.52 -28.74 32.08
N SER A 26 17.15 -27.98 33.01
CA SER A 26 18.58 -27.57 33.14
C SER A 26 19.15 -26.62 32.06
N ILE A 27 19.93 -25.55 32.33
CA ILE A 27 21.02 -25.31 33.29
C ILE A 27 21.08 -23.81 33.67
N LEU A 28 21.54 -23.54 34.90
CA LEU A 28 21.72 -22.25 35.59
C LEU A 28 22.66 -21.23 34.91
N SER A 29 22.34 -19.92 35.04
CA SER A 29 23.21 -18.96 35.75
C SER A 29 22.55 -17.57 36.01
N LYS A 30 22.26 -17.32 37.29
CA LYS A 30 22.45 -16.09 38.10
C LYS A 30 22.15 -14.69 37.51
N VAL A 31 21.13 -13.97 38.05
CA VAL A 31 21.19 -12.63 38.69
C VAL A 31 19.93 -12.44 39.59
N PRO A 32 19.94 -11.73 40.74
CA PRO A 32 18.93 -11.86 41.81
C PRO A 32 17.74 -10.89 41.73
N PHE A 33 16.58 -11.34 42.22
CA PHE A 33 15.36 -10.55 42.43
C PHE A 33 15.28 -9.95 43.85
N PRO A 34 14.69 -8.75 44.04
CA PRO A 34 14.24 -8.28 45.35
C PRO A 34 12.87 -8.89 45.75
N SER A 35 12.62 -8.91 47.05
CA SER A 35 11.59 -9.67 47.78
C SER A 35 10.12 -9.31 47.50
N LEU A 36 9.28 -10.34 47.45
CA LEU A 36 7.81 -10.27 47.46
C LEU A 36 7.26 -9.97 48.88
N SER A 37 6.79 -8.75 49.11
CA SER A 37 5.76 -8.48 50.11
C SER A 37 4.89 -7.30 49.66
N GLY A 38 3.69 -7.59 49.17
CA GLY A 38 2.67 -6.56 48.93
C GLY A 38 1.86 -6.72 47.65
N TYR A 39 1.17 -7.84 47.44
CA TYR A 39 -0.02 -7.87 46.58
C TYR A 39 -0.85 -9.14 46.81
N LYS A 40 -1.47 -9.27 48.00
CA LYS A 40 -2.41 -10.36 48.29
C LYS A 40 -3.81 -9.95 48.75
N ASP A 41 -4.12 -8.66 48.78
CA ASP A 41 -5.46 -8.21 49.22
C ASP A 41 -6.12 -7.28 48.20
N ARG A 42 -6.57 -7.84 47.06
CA ARG A 42 -7.66 -7.21 46.27
C ARG A 42 -8.35 -8.09 45.21
N ILE A 43 -8.42 -9.42 45.40
CA ILE A 43 -9.28 -10.29 44.56
C ILE A 43 -10.09 -11.25 45.45
N ASN A 44 -10.86 -10.72 46.39
CA ASN A 44 -11.88 -11.48 47.14
C ASN A 44 -13.05 -10.57 47.48
N GLY A 45 -13.85 -10.27 46.46
CA GLY A 45 -15.07 -9.49 46.63
C GLY A 45 -15.81 -9.42 45.31
N LEU A 46 -16.53 -10.51 44.98
CA LEU A 46 -17.77 -10.58 44.18
C LEU A 46 -18.01 -12.02 43.69
N TRP A 47 -18.12 -12.97 44.62
CA TRP A 47 -18.72 -14.30 44.37
C TRP A 47 -19.85 -14.54 45.37
N ARG A 48 -21.02 -13.96 45.11
CA ARG A 48 -22.32 -14.45 45.60
C ARG A 48 -23.44 -13.98 44.68
N ARG A 49 -23.81 -14.81 43.70
CA ARG A 49 -25.21 -15.04 43.26
C ARG A 49 -25.28 -16.06 42.10
N GLY A 50 -26.08 -17.10 42.32
CA GLY A 50 -26.92 -17.71 41.28
C GLY A 50 -26.33 -18.83 40.42
N LYS A 51 -26.77 -20.07 40.69
CA LYS A 51 -26.72 -21.21 39.75
C LYS A 51 -27.39 -20.86 38.42
N GLN A 52 -26.68 -21.00 37.31
CA GLN A 52 -27.22 -21.58 36.08
C GLN A 52 -26.14 -22.45 35.43
N GLU A 53 -26.46 -23.72 35.18
CA GLU A 53 -25.64 -24.63 34.39
C GLU A 53 -25.62 -24.15 32.93
N GLY A 54 -24.56 -23.46 32.55
CA GLY A 54 -24.26 -23.19 31.14
C GLY A 54 -23.46 -24.36 30.57
N THR A 55 -24.13 -25.24 29.81
CA THR A 55 -23.45 -26.27 29.03
C THR A 55 -22.60 -25.58 27.96
N VAL A 56 -21.27 -25.69 28.04
CA VAL A 56 -20.39 -25.32 26.92
C VAL A 56 -20.68 -26.33 25.81
N ARG A 57 -21.54 -25.96 24.87
CA ARG A 57 -21.73 -26.74 23.63
C ARG A 57 -20.46 -26.60 22.82
N ARG A 58 -19.63 -27.63 22.87
CA ARG A 58 -18.58 -27.90 21.88
C ARG A 58 -19.29 -28.06 20.54
N ALA A 59 -19.17 -27.07 19.66
CA ALA A 59 -19.64 -27.19 18.29
C ALA A 59 -18.79 -28.28 17.61
N THR A 60 -19.40 -29.42 17.34
CA THR A 60 -18.79 -30.49 16.55
C THR A 60 -19.53 -30.59 15.21
N ASN A 61 -18.77 -30.33 14.14
CA ASN A 61 -19.06 -30.53 12.70
C ASN A 61 -20.15 -29.60 12.14
N THR A 62 -19.97 -28.89 11.02
CA THR A 62 -19.60 -29.41 9.69
C THR A 62 -19.00 -28.30 8.80
N SER A 63 -17.90 -28.62 8.09
CA SER A 63 -17.46 -28.01 6.82
C SER A 63 -17.66 -26.51 6.60
N ASP A 64 -17.03 -25.67 7.42
CA ASP A 64 -16.74 -24.31 7.01
C ASP A 64 -15.23 -24.09 7.12
N SER A 65 -14.58 -24.05 5.96
CA SER A 65 -13.20 -23.57 5.86
C SER A 65 -13.21 -22.04 5.96
N ASP A 66 -13.64 -21.51 7.10
CA ASP A 66 -13.48 -20.08 7.39
C ASP A 66 -12.04 -19.84 7.88
N SER A 67 -11.08 -20.16 7.01
CA SER A 67 -9.73 -19.64 7.11
C SER A 67 -9.76 -18.18 6.66
N ALA A 68 -10.38 -17.31 7.48
CA ALA A 68 -10.21 -15.89 7.32
C ALA A 68 -8.71 -15.60 7.38
N ASN A 69 -8.14 -15.19 6.24
CA ASN A 69 -6.75 -14.82 6.13
C ASN A 69 -6.48 -13.65 7.09
N LEU A 70 -5.78 -13.94 8.20
CA LEU A 70 -5.43 -12.91 9.17
C LEU A 70 -4.27 -12.08 8.62
N TRP A 71 -4.54 -10.80 8.34
CA TRP A 71 -3.54 -9.82 8.00
C TRP A 71 -2.94 -9.23 9.28
N VAL A 72 -1.61 -9.27 9.40
CA VAL A 72 -0.87 -8.70 10.54
C VAL A 72 0.07 -7.61 10.05
N VAL A 73 0.25 -6.58 10.88
CA VAL A 73 1.17 -5.49 10.58
C VAL A 73 2.58 -6.02 10.42
N ASP A 74 3.12 -5.83 9.22
CA ASP A 74 4.50 -6.19 8.89
C ASP A 74 5.39 -4.96 8.93
N THR A 75 4.96 -3.88 8.27
CA THR A 75 5.69 -2.61 8.22
C THR A 75 4.72 -1.46 8.29
N LEU A 76 5.03 -0.47 9.11
CA LEU A 76 4.25 0.75 9.22
C LEU A 76 5.18 1.93 8.96
N PHE A 77 4.93 2.65 7.86
CA PHE A 77 5.61 3.90 7.55
C PHE A 77 4.67 5.03 7.96
N GLU A 78 4.94 5.64 9.11
CA GLU A 78 4.18 6.78 9.64
C GLU A 78 5.11 7.68 10.47
N GLY A 79 4.65 8.86 10.87
CA GLY A 79 5.36 9.67 11.86
C GLY A 79 6.67 10.29 11.36
N GLN A 80 7.47 10.74 12.33
CA GLN A 80 8.71 11.49 12.09
C GLN A 80 9.79 10.66 11.41
N ASP A 81 9.75 9.33 11.58
CA ASP A 81 10.69 8.35 11.04
C ASP A 81 10.24 7.75 9.71
N PHE A 82 9.14 8.21 9.11
CA PHE A 82 8.63 7.75 7.82
C PHE A 82 9.73 7.62 6.75
N PHE A 83 10.53 8.67 6.57
CA PHE A 83 11.57 8.72 5.53
C PHE A 83 12.78 7.84 5.82
N ASP A 84 12.94 7.30 7.03
CA ASP A 84 14.05 6.40 7.34
C ASP A 84 13.88 5.02 6.68
N GLY A 85 12.65 4.68 6.33
CA GLY A 85 12.29 3.48 5.58
C GLY A 85 12.59 3.55 4.08
N PHE A 86 13.06 4.69 3.56
CA PHE A 86 13.19 4.93 2.13
C PHE A 86 14.58 5.46 1.73
N ASP A 87 14.97 5.16 0.50
CA ASP A 87 16.10 5.76 -0.19
C ASP A 87 15.58 6.84 -1.17
N PHE A 88 16.34 7.94 -1.31
CA PHE A 88 16.01 9.02 -2.25
C PHE A 88 16.75 8.76 -3.57
N TYR A 89 15.97 8.59 -4.65
CA TYR A 89 16.48 8.37 -6.00
C TYR A 89 16.94 9.70 -6.59
N THR A 90 18.14 9.75 -7.18
CA THR A 90 18.74 10.98 -7.72
C THR A 90 19.14 10.88 -9.19
N ASP A 91 18.99 9.70 -9.78
CA ASP A 91 19.35 9.49 -11.17
C ASP A 91 18.35 10.18 -12.11
N LYS A 92 18.69 10.20 -13.40
CA LYS A 92 17.81 10.72 -14.44
C LYS A 92 16.49 9.93 -14.42
N ASP A 93 15.39 10.66 -14.50
CA ASP A 93 14.06 10.06 -14.58
C ASP A 93 13.97 9.01 -15.72
N PRO A 94 13.68 7.74 -15.39
CA PRO A 94 13.54 6.67 -16.38
C PRO A 94 12.46 6.95 -17.44
N THR A 95 11.43 7.71 -17.06
CA THR A 95 10.35 8.11 -17.97
C THR A 95 10.72 9.31 -18.84
N ASN A 96 11.91 9.89 -18.68
CA ASN A 96 12.38 11.08 -19.40
C ASN A 96 11.53 12.34 -19.15
N GLY A 97 10.97 12.49 -17.95
CA GLY A 97 10.32 13.72 -17.53
C GLY A 97 11.28 14.90 -17.36
N GLN A 98 10.70 16.11 -17.35
CA GLN A 98 11.38 17.38 -17.12
C GLN A 98 11.59 17.63 -15.61
N VAL A 99 12.24 16.69 -14.95
CA VAL A 99 12.40 16.63 -13.50
C VAL A 99 13.86 16.45 -13.10
N GLN A 100 14.23 17.05 -11.97
CA GLN A 100 15.48 16.78 -11.27
C GLN A 100 15.11 16.15 -9.93
N TYR A 101 15.31 14.85 -9.79
CA TYR A 101 15.18 14.22 -8.49
C TYR A 101 16.39 14.58 -7.62
N VAL A 102 16.13 15.03 -6.40
CA VAL A 102 17.17 15.48 -5.47
C VAL A 102 17.37 14.48 -4.33
N ASP A 103 18.57 14.49 -3.75
CA ASP A 103 18.89 13.67 -2.57
C ASP A 103 18.10 14.09 -1.32
N ARG A 104 18.18 13.26 -0.28
CA ARG A 104 17.48 13.47 0.99
C ARG A 104 17.83 14.83 1.61
N ASP A 105 19.11 15.18 1.71
CA ASP A 105 19.51 16.42 2.39
C ASP A 105 18.98 17.65 1.66
N THR A 106 19.07 17.66 0.34
CA THR A 106 18.50 18.71 -0.52
C THR A 106 16.98 18.77 -0.40
N ALA A 107 16.29 17.63 -0.43
CA ALA A 107 14.84 17.56 -0.31
C ALA A 107 14.33 18.16 1.02
N PHE A 108 15.01 17.86 2.13
CA PHE A 108 14.65 18.40 3.44
C PHE A 108 15.01 19.88 3.57
N ASN A 109 16.21 20.28 3.13
CA ASN A 109 16.66 21.68 3.20
C ASN A 109 15.79 22.61 2.34
N GLU A 110 15.29 22.13 1.20
CA GLU A 110 14.43 22.90 0.30
C GLU A 110 12.94 22.68 0.56
N ASN A 111 12.57 21.96 1.63
CA ASN A 111 11.18 21.64 1.99
C ASN A 111 10.37 20.96 0.87
N LEU A 112 11.03 20.08 0.11
CA LEU A 112 10.42 19.19 -0.87
C LEU A 112 9.93 17.89 -0.22
N ALA A 113 10.58 17.44 0.85
CA ALA A 113 10.13 16.33 1.69
C ALA A 113 10.31 16.69 3.17
N TYR A 114 9.27 16.53 3.98
CA TYR A 114 9.33 16.76 5.43
C TYR A 114 8.16 16.09 6.15
N VAL A 115 8.26 15.99 7.47
CA VAL A 115 7.15 15.59 8.34
C VAL A 115 6.74 16.79 9.18
N THR A 116 5.44 17.09 9.24
CA THR A 116 4.92 18.18 10.08
C THR A 116 4.98 17.80 11.56
N SER A 117 4.82 18.78 12.46
CA SER A 117 4.77 18.53 13.90
C SER A 117 3.59 17.64 14.34
N ASP A 118 2.52 17.57 13.54
CA ASP A 118 1.36 16.68 13.73
C ASP A 118 1.47 15.36 12.94
N ASN A 119 2.70 14.94 12.59
CA ASN A 119 2.99 13.66 11.93
C ASN A 119 2.39 13.48 10.53
N LYS A 120 2.14 14.57 9.79
CA LYS A 120 1.79 14.47 8.38
C LYS A 120 3.05 14.45 7.53
N ILE A 121 3.16 13.42 6.71
CA ILE A 121 4.22 13.30 5.73
C ILE A 121 3.86 14.20 4.55
N VAL A 122 4.78 15.05 4.15
CA VAL A 122 4.63 15.92 2.99
C VAL A 122 5.74 15.64 2.00
N MET A 123 5.33 15.33 0.77
CA MET A 123 6.19 15.28 -0.40
C MET A 123 5.61 16.23 -1.43
N LYS A 124 6.43 17.16 -1.91
CA LYS A 124 6.04 18.18 -2.89
C LYS A 124 7.21 18.47 -3.84
N VAL A 125 6.88 19.26 -4.84
CA VAL A 125 7.82 19.74 -5.86
C VAL A 125 8.24 21.18 -5.56
N ASP A 126 9.33 21.62 -6.18
CA ASP A 126 9.66 23.04 -6.20
C ASP A 126 8.52 23.81 -6.89
N ASN A 127 7.85 24.66 -6.12
CA ASN A 127 6.73 25.48 -6.57
C ASN A 127 7.02 26.99 -6.42
N THR A 128 8.30 27.37 -6.36
CA THR A 128 8.75 28.76 -6.15
C THR A 128 9.69 29.24 -7.24
N THR A 129 10.47 28.36 -7.85
CA THR A 129 11.45 28.74 -8.87
C THR A 129 10.82 28.87 -10.25
N TYR A 130 11.11 30.00 -10.91
CA TYR A 130 10.87 30.19 -12.34
C TYR A 130 12.01 29.58 -13.15
N LEU A 131 11.64 28.68 -14.06
CA LEU A 131 12.59 27.90 -14.86
C LEU A 131 12.60 28.41 -16.30
N SER A 132 13.80 28.57 -16.87
CA SER A 132 13.96 28.78 -18.31
C SER A 132 13.52 27.53 -19.09
N GLN A 133 13.20 27.70 -20.38
CA GLN A 133 12.81 26.59 -21.24
C GLN A 133 13.85 25.45 -21.21
N GLY A 134 13.37 24.22 -21.04
CA GLY A 134 14.20 23.01 -21.00
C GLY A 134 14.90 22.74 -19.67
N GLN A 135 14.77 23.61 -18.66
CA GLN A 135 15.27 23.34 -17.32
C GLN A 135 14.34 22.39 -16.57
N ASN A 136 14.92 21.56 -15.72
CA ASN A 136 14.20 20.56 -14.94
C ASN A 136 13.69 21.15 -13.63
N ARG A 137 12.47 20.77 -13.22
CA ARG A 137 11.92 21.14 -11.93
C ARG A 137 12.37 20.16 -10.85
N LYS A 138 12.82 20.67 -9.70
CA LYS A 138 13.21 19.81 -8.58
C LYS A 138 11.99 19.10 -8.00
N SER A 139 12.17 17.81 -7.73
CA SER A 139 11.17 16.93 -7.14
C SER A 139 11.86 15.83 -6.34
N VAL A 140 11.06 14.94 -5.77
CA VAL A 140 11.53 13.78 -5.01
C VAL A 140 10.96 12.49 -5.62
N ARG A 141 11.79 11.45 -5.62
CA ARG A 141 11.39 10.07 -5.83
C ARG A 141 12.01 9.26 -4.70
N ILE A 142 11.18 8.56 -3.93
CA ILE A 142 11.64 7.72 -2.82
C ILE A 142 11.25 6.27 -3.07
N GLN A 143 12.12 5.34 -2.66
CA GLN A 143 11.91 3.91 -2.82
C GLN A 143 12.11 3.20 -1.49
N SER A 144 11.21 2.31 -1.10
CA SER A 144 11.33 1.62 0.19
C SER A 144 12.59 0.76 0.24
N LYS A 145 13.33 0.81 1.34
CA LYS A 145 14.48 -0.07 1.58
C LYS A 145 14.06 -1.54 1.65
N LYS A 146 12.86 -1.78 2.21
CA LYS A 146 12.26 -3.11 2.27
C LYS A 146 11.71 -3.51 0.90
N ARG A 147 11.86 -4.80 0.58
CA ARG A 147 11.30 -5.46 -0.60
C ARG A 147 10.15 -6.39 -0.20
N PHE A 148 9.20 -6.57 -1.10
CA PHE A 148 7.97 -7.32 -0.86
C PHE A 148 7.72 -8.35 -1.98
N ASN A 149 7.16 -9.51 -1.60
CA ASN A 149 6.80 -10.61 -2.52
C ASN A 149 5.31 -10.96 -2.39
N GLY A 150 4.49 -9.93 -2.16
CA GLY A 150 3.09 -10.05 -1.76
C GLY A 150 2.81 -9.33 -0.45
N GLY A 151 1.53 -9.10 -0.17
CA GLY A 151 1.06 -8.36 0.99
C GLY A 151 -0.23 -7.59 0.71
N LEU A 152 -0.68 -6.87 1.72
CA LEU A 152 -1.73 -5.87 1.64
C LEU A 152 -1.11 -4.51 1.95
N PHE A 153 -1.02 -3.68 0.92
CA PHE A 153 -0.45 -2.34 0.94
C PHE A 153 -1.58 -1.33 1.06
N ILE A 154 -1.62 -0.56 2.16
CA ILE A 154 -2.66 0.43 2.40
C ILE A 154 -2.00 1.80 2.51
N LEU A 155 -2.43 2.73 1.68
CA LEU A 155 -2.00 4.12 1.69
C LEU A 155 -3.19 5.01 2.03
N ASP A 156 -3.09 5.73 3.14
CA ASP A 156 -4.00 6.82 3.49
C ASP A 156 -3.45 8.16 2.98
N LEU A 157 -4.17 8.81 2.05
CA LEU A 157 -3.80 10.09 1.42
C LEU A 157 -4.81 11.18 1.77
N GLU A 158 -4.36 12.25 2.41
CA GLU A 158 -5.18 13.47 2.60
C GLU A 158 -5.22 14.31 1.32
N LYS A 159 -4.09 14.39 0.61
CA LYS A 159 -3.94 15.14 -0.64
C LYS A 159 -2.94 14.44 -1.55
N ALA A 160 -3.16 14.58 -2.86
CA ALA A 160 -2.24 14.19 -3.90
C ALA A 160 -1.84 15.40 -4.77
N PRO A 161 -0.63 15.39 -5.37
CA PRO A 161 -0.22 16.40 -6.34
C PRO A 161 -1.17 16.44 -7.54
N HIS A 162 -1.38 17.62 -8.13
CA HIS A 162 -2.15 17.78 -9.36
C HIS A 162 -1.77 19.09 -10.07
N GLY A 163 -2.05 19.17 -11.37
CA GLY A 163 -1.88 20.37 -12.18
C GLY A 163 -1.29 20.07 -13.55
N CYS A 164 -1.35 21.05 -14.46
CA CYS A 164 -0.83 20.88 -15.80
C CYS A 164 0.62 20.38 -15.78
N GLY A 165 0.86 19.25 -16.42
CA GLY A 165 2.19 18.70 -16.62
C GLY A 165 2.73 17.89 -15.44
N THR A 166 2.04 17.80 -14.31
CA THR A 166 2.43 16.88 -13.22
C THR A 166 2.09 15.44 -13.57
N TRP A 167 2.88 14.50 -13.10
CA TRP A 167 2.59 13.07 -13.10
C TRP A 167 3.07 12.47 -11.77
N PRO A 168 2.22 12.46 -10.73
CA PRO A 168 2.53 11.78 -9.48
C PRO A 168 2.12 10.30 -9.52
N ALA A 169 2.86 9.48 -8.78
CA ALA A 169 2.57 8.06 -8.65
C ALA A 169 2.84 7.53 -7.24
N PHE A 170 2.01 6.58 -6.80
CA PHE A 170 2.31 5.60 -5.76
C PHE A 170 2.13 4.20 -6.34
N TRP A 171 3.23 3.47 -6.37
CA TRP A 171 3.35 2.26 -7.16
C TRP A 171 4.36 1.32 -6.51
N THR A 172 4.48 0.11 -7.06
CA THR A 172 5.49 -0.84 -6.63
C THR A 172 6.18 -1.45 -7.84
N VAL A 173 7.49 -1.70 -7.73
CA VAL A 173 8.30 -2.17 -8.86
C VAL A 173 9.33 -3.21 -8.44
N GLY A 174 9.38 -4.31 -9.19
CA GLY A 174 10.39 -5.35 -9.05
C GLY A 174 11.69 -5.04 -9.81
N PRO A 175 12.75 -5.85 -9.63
CA PRO A 175 14.01 -5.65 -10.33
C PRO A 175 13.92 -6.06 -11.81
N ASN A 176 14.90 -5.62 -12.61
CA ASN A 176 15.01 -5.97 -14.03
C ASN A 176 13.74 -5.66 -14.83
N TRP A 177 13.17 -4.48 -14.61
CA TRP A 177 11.95 -4.02 -15.27
C TRP A 177 11.97 -4.30 -16.81
N PRO A 178 10.88 -4.82 -17.40
CA PRO A 178 9.57 -5.09 -16.80
C PRO A 178 9.45 -6.52 -16.24
N MET A 179 10.54 -7.29 -16.19
CA MET A 179 10.47 -8.71 -15.86
C MET A 179 9.93 -8.93 -14.45
N GLY A 180 10.45 -8.18 -13.47
CA GLY A 180 10.01 -8.22 -12.08
C GLY A 180 8.67 -7.56 -11.79
N GLY A 181 8.02 -7.01 -12.83
CA GLY A 181 6.69 -6.42 -12.76
C GLY A 181 6.63 -5.03 -12.14
N GLU A 182 5.51 -4.36 -12.42
CA GLU A 182 5.12 -3.05 -11.91
C GLU A 182 3.63 -3.06 -11.58
N ILE A 183 3.26 -2.43 -10.47
CA ILE A 183 1.87 -2.25 -10.05
C ILE A 183 1.67 -0.78 -9.69
N ASP A 184 0.96 -0.05 -10.54
CA ASP A 184 0.60 1.35 -10.35
C ASP A 184 -0.73 1.41 -9.61
N ILE A 185 -0.68 1.78 -8.33
CA ILE A 185 -1.83 1.75 -7.43
C ILE A 185 -2.57 3.08 -7.49
N PHE A 186 -1.79 4.16 -7.48
CA PHE A 186 -2.27 5.53 -7.64
C PHE A 186 -1.42 6.22 -8.70
N GLU A 187 -2.01 6.61 -9.81
CA GLU A 187 -1.32 7.26 -10.92
C GLU A 187 -2.29 8.14 -11.72
N GLY A 188 -1.77 9.24 -12.23
CA GLY A 188 -2.46 10.09 -13.17
C GLY A 188 -1.57 11.23 -13.65
N VAL A 189 -1.97 11.87 -14.74
CA VAL A 189 -1.25 12.99 -15.33
C VAL A 189 -2.11 14.24 -15.33
N HIS A 190 -1.46 15.40 -15.48
CA HIS A 190 -2.14 16.65 -15.78
C HIS A 190 -3.24 16.96 -14.74
N GLU A 191 -4.43 17.30 -15.23
CA GLU A 191 -5.61 17.61 -14.43
C GLU A 191 -6.61 16.45 -14.40
N ASN A 192 -6.12 15.21 -14.56
CA ASN A 192 -6.96 14.03 -14.39
C ASN A 192 -7.71 14.10 -13.06
N THR A 193 -8.93 13.56 -13.06
CA THR A 193 -9.82 13.54 -11.90
C THR A 193 -10.13 12.11 -11.44
N ARG A 194 -9.71 11.15 -12.25
CA ARG A 194 -9.88 9.72 -12.02
C ARG A 194 -8.51 9.07 -11.95
N ASN A 195 -8.33 8.22 -10.96
CA ASN A 195 -7.11 7.45 -10.81
C ASN A 195 -7.01 6.39 -11.92
N GLN A 196 -5.83 6.22 -12.46
CA GLN A 196 -5.48 5.08 -13.30
C GLN A 196 -4.73 4.05 -12.45
N ALA A 197 -5.20 2.82 -12.46
CA ALA A 197 -4.42 1.68 -11.96
C ALA A 197 -3.89 0.91 -13.16
N THR A 198 -2.59 0.63 -13.20
CA THR A 198 -1.92 -0.02 -14.33
C THR A 198 -1.04 -1.16 -13.84
N PHE A 199 -0.88 -2.19 -14.67
CA PHE A 199 0.10 -3.24 -14.44
C PHE A 199 1.02 -3.36 -15.65
N HIS A 200 2.33 -3.39 -15.39
CA HIS A 200 3.34 -3.66 -16.40
C HIS A 200 4.07 -4.96 -16.07
N THR A 201 4.21 -5.82 -17.08
CA THR A 201 4.77 -7.16 -16.94
C THR A 201 5.56 -7.54 -18.19
N SER A 202 6.20 -8.71 -18.16
CA SER A 202 6.64 -9.39 -19.38
C SER A 202 5.46 -10.04 -20.13
N ASP A 203 5.69 -10.53 -21.34
CA ASP A 203 4.63 -11.05 -22.21
C ASP A 203 3.75 -12.15 -21.57
N GLY A 204 2.50 -12.20 -22.02
CA GLY A 204 1.56 -13.28 -21.73
C GLY A 204 0.70 -13.08 -20.48
N CYS A 205 0.68 -11.88 -19.90
CA CYS A 205 -0.23 -11.50 -18.83
C CYS A 205 -1.30 -10.54 -19.38
N THR A 206 -2.57 -10.86 -19.17
CA THR A 206 -3.71 -10.01 -19.57
C THR A 206 -4.76 -9.89 -18.47
N ILE A 207 -5.48 -8.77 -18.42
CA ILE A 207 -6.69 -8.64 -17.60
C ILE A 207 -7.81 -9.46 -18.22
N THR A 208 -8.47 -10.25 -17.38
CA THR A 208 -9.62 -11.07 -17.73
C THR A 208 -10.80 -10.77 -16.80
N ASN A 209 -11.99 -11.28 -17.13
CA ASN A 209 -13.19 -11.20 -16.28
C ASN A 209 -13.63 -9.78 -15.89
N PRO A 210 -14.03 -8.94 -16.87
CA PRO A 210 -14.38 -7.53 -16.63
C PRO A 210 -15.56 -7.30 -15.66
N GLN A 211 -16.30 -8.36 -15.31
CA GLN A 211 -17.41 -8.29 -14.36
C GLN A 211 -16.95 -8.26 -12.88
N ASN A 212 -15.67 -8.52 -12.61
CA ASN A 212 -15.14 -8.68 -11.25
C ASN A 212 -14.50 -7.40 -10.67
N PHE A 213 -14.51 -6.30 -11.41
CA PHE A 213 -14.01 -5.01 -10.96
C PHE A 213 -14.97 -3.87 -11.36
N THR A 214 -14.83 -2.70 -10.75
CA THR A 214 -15.69 -1.53 -11.05
C THR A 214 -15.07 -0.55 -12.05
N GLY A 215 -13.75 -0.57 -12.21
CA GLY A 215 -13.03 0.34 -13.09
C GLY A 215 -13.33 0.09 -14.58
N ASN A 216 -13.19 1.14 -15.39
CA ASN A 216 -13.31 1.06 -16.84
C ASN A 216 -11.99 0.57 -17.43
N LEU A 217 -12.01 -0.57 -18.10
CA LEU A 217 -10.84 -1.16 -18.76
C LEU A 217 -10.38 -0.29 -19.94
N LEU A 218 -9.13 0.15 -19.92
CA LEU A 218 -8.50 0.87 -21.04
C LEU A 218 -7.76 -0.08 -21.97
N ALA A 219 -6.95 -0.95 -21.40
CA ALA A 219 -6.13 -1.93 -22.11
C ALA A 219 -6.09 -3.23 -21.31
N SER A 220 -6.10 -4.35 -22.02
CA SER A 220 -6.10 -5.67 -21.39
C SER A 220 -4.76 -6.37 -21.41
N ASP A 221 -3.84 -6.00 -22.30
CA ASP A 221 -2.49 -6.59 -22.36
C ASP A 221 -1.55 -5.88 -21.41
N CYS A 222 -0.98 -6.62 -20.46
CA CYS A 222 -0.11 -6.08 -19.43
C CYS A 222 1.37 -6.06 -19.84
N SER A 223 1.70 -6.52 -21.05
CA SER A 223 3.08 -6.50 -21.52
C SER A 223 3.58 -5.07 -21.72
N ALA A 224 4.68 -4.74 -21.05
CA ALA A 224 5.41 -3.49 -21.27
C ALA A 224 6.10 -3.44 -22.64
N PHE A 225 6.23 -4.58 -23.33
CA PHE A 225 6.79 -4.66 -24.68
C PHE A 225 5.75 -4.37 -25.77
N ALA A 226 4.46 -4.38 -25.40
CA ALA A 226 3.35 -4.05 -26.28
C ALA A 226 2.97 -2.56 -26.17
N ASP A 227 2.29 -2.05 -27.21
CA ASP A 227 1.55 -0.77 -27.22
C ASP A 227 2.31 0.43 -26.62
N ASN A 228 3.63 0.51 -26.87
CA ASN A 228 4.52 1.55 -26.34
C ASN A 228 4.53 1.64 -24.80
N ASN A 229 4.64 0.50 -24.13
CA ASN A 229 4.60 0.41 -22.66
C ASN A 229 3.28 0.91 -22.06
N ALA A 230 2.17 0.62 -22.75
CA ALA A 230 0.83 0.87 -22.25
C ALA A 230 0.54 0.21 -20.90
N GLY A 231 0.96 -1.05 -20.77
CA GLY A 231 0.46 -1.93 -19.73
C GLY A 231 -1.07 -2.14 -19.83
N CYS A 232 -1.62 -2.85 -18.86
CA CYS A 232 -3.05 -3.08 -18.77
C CYS A 232 -3.65 -2.16 -17.69
N GLY A 233 -4.36 -1.13 -18.15
CA GLY A 233 -4.87 -0.05 -17.31
C GLY A 233 -6.37 -0.11 -17.08
N LEU A 234 -6.80 0.34 -15.90
CA LEU A 234 -8.21 0.62 -15.58
C LEU A 234 -8.36 2.01 -14.97
N ILE A 235 -9.37 2.74 -15.42
CA ILE A 235 -9.75 4.03 -14.85
C ILE A 235 -10.80 3.83 -13.78
N ASN A 236 -10.57 4.42 -12.60
CA ASN A 236 -11.49 4.40 -11.49
C ASN A 236 -12.84 5.05 -11.85
N ASP A 237 -13.93 4.43 -11.40
CA ASP A 237 -15.31 4.83 -11.66
C ASP A 237 -15.76 6.08 -10.87
N SER A 238 -14.99 6.51 -9.87
CA SER A 238 -15.16 7.78 -9.17
C SER A 238 -14.37 8.93 -9.80
N ALA A 239 -15.07 10.03 -10.12
CA ALA A 239 -14.47 11.30 -10.59
C ALA A 239 -13.76 12.11 -9.49
N ALA A 240 -13.71 11.59 -8.26
CA ALA A 240 -12.98 12.17 -7.15
C ALA A 240 -12.01 11.15 -6.53
N SER A 241 -11.43 10.30 -7.39
CA SER A 241 -10.36 9.37 -7.03
C SER A 241 -8.96 9.92 -7.30
N PHE A 242 -8.84 11.03 -8.05
CA PHE A 242 -7.56 11.69 -8.28
C PHE A 242 -7.73 13.22 -8.36
N GLY A 243 -6.61 13.94 -8.32
CA GLY A 243 -6.53 15.35 -8.70
C GLY A 243 -7.24 16.31 -7.75
N ALA A 244 -7.66 17.46 -8.29
CA ALA A 244 -8.31 18.51 -7.51
C ALA A 244 -9.59 18.03 -6.79
N PRO A 245 -10.49 17.22 -7.41
CA PRO A 245 -11.67 16.72 -6.72
C PRO A 245 -11.35 15.77 -5.56
N PHE A 246 -10.34 14.90 -5.70
CA PHE A 246 -9.86 14.05 -4.59
C PHE A 246 -9.41 14.90 -3.40
N ASN A 247 -8.61 15.95 -3.66
CA ASN A 247 -8.14 16.86 -2.61
C ASN A 247 -9.29 17.64 -1.95
N ALA A 248 -10.30 18.04 -2.73
CA ALA A 248 -11.44 18.82 -2.24
C ALA A 248 -12.32 18.05 -1.25
N VAL A 249 -12.33 16.71 -1.33
CA VAL A 249 -13.10 15.84 -0.42
C VAL A 249 -12.26 15.28 0.74
N GLY A 250 -11.03 15.74 0.91
CA GLY A 250 -10.11 15.28 1.96
C GLY A 250 -9.42 13.95 1.64
N GLY A 251 -9.32 13.62 0.35
CA GLY A 251 -8.64 12.43 -0.15
C GLY A 251 -9.36 11.12 0.16
N GLY A 252 -8.58 10.09 0.48
CA GLY A 252 -9.09 8.74 0.71
C GLY A 252 -7.99 7.71 0.91
N VAL A 253 -8.38 6.44 0.87
CA VAL A 253 -7.48 5.30 1.05
C VAL A 253 -7.39 4.50 -0.24
N PHE A 254 -6.17 4.21 -0.67
CA PHE A 254 -5.87 3.22 -1.68
C PHE A 254 -5.36 1.96 -1.00
N ALA A 255 -5.88 0.80 -1.39
CA ALA A 255 -5.43 -0.50 -0.89
C ALA A 255 -5.10 -1.41 -2.06
N SER A 256 -3.94 -2.06 -2.03
CA SER A 256 -3.55 -3.09 -2.99
C SER A 256 -3.26 -4.40 -2.27
N ARG A 257 -3.94 -5.48 -2.65
CA ARG A 257 -3.63 -6.84 -2.19
C ARG A 257 -2.91 -7.55 -3.31
N TRP A 258 -1.77 -8.15 -3.00
CA TRP A 258 -1.03 -9.01 -3.91
C TRP A 258 -0.72 -10.34 -3.20
N ASP A 259 -1.23 -11.43 -3.75
CA ASP A 259 -0.93 -12.79 -3.30
C ASP A 259 -0.90 -13.78 -4.49
N SER A 260 -0.92 -15.09 -4.23
CA SER A 260 -0.88 -16.11 -5.28
C SER A 260 -2.13 -16.14 -6.18
N ASN A 261 -3.23 -15.52 -5.76
CA ASN A 261 -4.50 -15.53 -6.47
C ASN A 261 -4.69 -14.32 -7.39
N GLY A 262 -3.87 -13.27 -7.22
CA GLY A 262 -3.92 -12.10 -8.09
C GLY A 262 -3.39 -10.84 -7.43
N VAL A 263 -3.71 -9.73 -8.08
CA VAL A 263 -3.53 -8.37 -7.55
C VAL A 263 -4.87 -7.63 -7.61
N TRP A 264 -5.30 -7.07 -6.49
CA TRP A 264 -6.53 -6.28 -6.37
C TRP A 264 -6.19 -4.87 -5.93
N ILE A 265 -6.85 -3.87 -6.49
CA ILE A 265 -6.71 -2.47 -6.07
C ILE A 265 -8.09 -1.89 -5.75
N TRP A 266 -8.24 -1.32 -4.55
CA TRP A 266 -9.43 -0.60 -4.10
C TRP A 266 -9.12 0.88 -3.85
N PHE A 267 -10.15 1.68 -4.02
CA PHE A 267 -10.19 3.07 -3.57
C PHE A 267 -11.40 3.26 -2.65
N PHE A 268 -11.17 3.88 -1.50
CA PHE A 268 -12.23 4.30 -0.58
C PHE A 268 -12.16 5.81 -0.38
N HIS A 269 -13.29 6.49 -0.58
CA HIS A 269 -13.41 7.91 -0.21
C HIS A 269 -13.18 8.10 1.29
N ARG A 270 -12.67 9.27 1.69
CA ARG A 270 -12.37 9.62 3.09
C ARG A 270 -13.45 9.20 4.11
N TYR A 271 -14.72 9.39 3.79
CA TYR A 271 -15.86 9.11 4.70
C TYR A 271 -16.46 7.71 4.55
N THR A 272 -15.92 6.89 3.64
CA THR A 272 -16.36 5.50 3.40
C THR A 272 -15.23 4.50 3.62
N ILE A 273 -14.14 4.92 4.30
CA ILE A 273 -13.04 4.02 4.65
C ILE A 273 -13.60 2.91 5.55
N PRO A 274 -13.40 1.63 5.19
CA PRO A 274 -13.78 0.50 6.03
C PRO A 274 -13.21 0.57 7.46
N ASN A 275 -14.05 0.27 8.46
CA ASN A 275 -13.66 0.37 9.88
C ASN A 275 -12.53 -0.59 10.27
N ASP A 276 -12.41 -1.72 9.59
CA ASP A 276 -11.34 -2.70 9.79
C ASP A 276 -9.96 -2.15 9.38
N ILE A 277 -9.88 -1.30 8.34
CA ILE A 277 -8.67 -0.52 8.02
C ILE A 277 -8.33 0.44 9.16
N ILE A 278 -9.32 1.22 9.64
CA ILE A 278 -9.13 2.18 10.73
C ILE A 278 -8.65 1.49 12.00
N ASN A 279 -9.20 0.31 12.30
CA ASN A 279 -8.83 -0.50 13.46
C ASN A 279 -7.55 -1.33 13.25
N LYS A 280 -6.86 -1.18 12.11
CA LYS A 280 -5.62 -1.91 11.76
C LYS A 280 -5.78 -3.44 11.77
N VAL A 281 -6.98 -3.95 11.45
CA VAL A 281 -7.32 -5.38 11.35
C VAL A 281 -8.09 -5.69 10.05
N PRO A 282 -7.56 -5.31 8.87
CA PRO A 282 -8.33 -5.33 7.65
C PRO A 282 -8.68 -6.75 7.18
N ASN A 283 -9.84 -6.83 6.54
CA ASN A 283 -10.38 -8.00 5.89
C ASN A 283 -10.88 -7.62 4.48
N PRO A 284 -10.03 -7.73 3.45
CA PRO A 284 -10.38 -7.40 2.07
C PRO A 284 -11.60 -8.15 1.51
N GLU A 285 -11.96 -9.31 2.06
CA GLU A 285 -13.15 -10.06 1.62
C GLU A 285 -14.46 -9.30 1.89
N LEU A 286 -14.43 -8.33 2.82
CA LEU A 286 -15.60 -7.51 3.16
C LEU A 286 -15.67 -6.18 2.40
N TRP A 287 -14.69 -5.87 1.55
CA TRP A 287 -14.59 -4.58 0.87
C TRP A 287 -15.38 -4.51 -0.45
N GLY A 288 -15.90 -5.63 -0.92
CA GLY A 288 -16.62 -5.72 -2.19
C GLY A 288 -15.69 -5.70 -3.40
N LYS A 289 -16.26 -5.37 -4.57
CA LYS A 289 -15.52 -5.40 -5.84
C LYS A 289 -14.37 -4.37 -5.84
N PRO A 290 -13.16 -4.75 -6.24
CA PRO A 290 -12.06 -3.81 -6.43
C PRO A 290 -12.29 -2.87 -7.62
N THR A 291 -11.58 -1.76 -7.64
CA THR A 291 -11.46 -0.91 -8.84
C THR A 291 -10.74 -1.64 -9.96
N ALA A 292 -9.65 -2.35 -9.63
CA ALA A 292 -8.88 -3.14 -10.59
C ALA A 292 -8.55 -4.53 -10.06
N LEU A 293 -8.55 -5.52 -10.94
CA LEU A 293 -8.20 -6.90 -10.63
C LEU A 293 -7.38 -7.52 -11.75
N LEU A 294 -6.17 -7.97 -11.39
CA LEU A 294 -5.33 -8.84 -12.19
C LEU A 294 -5.40 -10.26 -11.61
N SER A 295 -6.25 -11.12 -12.20
CA SER A 295 -6.42 -12.50 -11.69
C SER A 295 -5.25 -13.41 -12.07
N ASN A 296 -4.99 -14.43 -11.25
CA ASN A 296 -3.95 -15.43 -11.53
C ASN A 296 -4.22 -16.35 -12.74
N THR A 297 -5.39 -16.26 -13.38
CA THR A 297 -5.77 -17.16 -14.49
C THR A 297 -4.87 -16.94 -15.71
N SER A 298 -4.72 -15.68 -16.10
CA SER A 298 -3.82 -15.23 -17.19
C SER A 298 -2.51 -14.65 -16.66
N CYS A 299 -2.48 -14.23 -15.39
CA CYS A 299 -1.35 -13.52 -14.79
C CYS A 299 -0.97 -14.11 -13.43
N PRO A 300 -0.42 -15.33 -13.36
CA PRO A 300 0.04 -15.92 -12.11
C PRO A 300 1.09 -15.01 -11.44
N PRO A 301 0.82 -14.43 -10.24
CA PRO A 301 1.68 -13.38 -9.70
C PRO A 301 3.10 -13.84 -9.38
N ASN A 302 3.28 -15.10 -8.99
CA ASN A 302 4.59 -15.71 -8.74
C ASN A 302 5.49 -15.82 -10.00
N LYS A 303 4.94 -15.60 -11.20
CA LYS A 303 5.70 -15.53 -12.46
C LYS A 303 6.10 -14.11 -12.81
N TYR A 304 5.27 -13.13 -12.47
CA TYR A 304 5.35 -11.76 -13.01
C TYR A 304 5.80 -10.71 -12.01
N PHE A 305 5.73 -11.00 -10.71
CA PHE A 305 6.02 -10.04 -9.66
C PHE A 305 6.97 -10.66 -8.62
N TRP A 306 8.08 -9.99 -8.31
CA TRP A 306 8.98 -10.38 -7.22
C TRP A 306 9.83 -9.21 -6.72
N ASP A 307 10.17 -9.24 -5.44
CA ASP A 307 11.09 -8.30 -4.79
C ASP A 307 10.76 -6.81 -5.02
N HIS A 308 9.46 -6.49 -5.00
CA HIS A 308 8.97 -5.14 -5.24
C HIS A 308 9.42 -4.16 -4.15
N GLN A 309 9.85 -2.97 -4.55
CA GLN A 309 9.95 -1.81 -3.66
C GLN A 309 8.72 -0.92 -3.86
N ILE A 310 8.25 -0.29 -2.79
CA ILE A 310 7.25 0.78 -2.85
C ILE A 310 7.94 2.04 -3.36
N VAL A 311 7.29 2.77 -4.27
CA VAL A 311 7.79 4.02 -4.82
C VAL A 311 6.75 5.13 -4.68
N PHE A 312 7.22 6.32 -4.32
CA PHE A 312 6.49 7.58 -4.48
C PHE A 312 7.32 8.54 -5.30
N ASP A 313 6.72 9.18 -6.29
CA ASP A 313 7.36 10.24 -7.04
C ASP A 313 6.38 11.25 -7.63
N ILE A 314 6.94 12.34 -8.13
CA ILE A 314 6.24 13.36 -8.90
C ILE A 314 7.17 13.79 -10.04
N THR A 315 6.91 13.31 -11.25
CA THR A 315 7.61 13.78 -12.45
C THR A 315 6.78 14.81 -13.23
N PHE A 316 7.33 15.30 -14.35
CA PHE A 316 6.71 16.30 -15.19
C PHE A 316 6.90 16.01 -16.68
N CYS A 317 5.88 16.32 -17.48
CA CYS A 317 6.01 16.48 -18.94
C CYS A 317 6.75 15.33 -19.65
N VAL A 318 6.49 14.09 -19.23
CA VAL A 318 7.10 12.89 -19.81
C VAL A 318 6.84 12.83 -21.31
N ARG A 319 7.89 12.54 -22.08
CA ARG A 319 7.79 12.38 -23.54
C ARG A 319 7.69 10.90 -23.90
N GLY A 320 6.70 10.55 -24.72
CA GLY A 320 6.66 9.28 -25.43
C GLY A 320 5.88 8.16 -24.75
N ASN A 321 5.09 8.44 -23.71
CA ASN A 321 4.15 7.46 -23.16
C ASN A 321 2.71 7.81 -23.61
N PRO A 322 2.15 7.18 -24.67
CA PRO A 322 0.90 7.60 -25.29
C PRO A 322 -0.36 7.20 -24.52
N MET A 323 -0.26 6.60 -23.33
CA MET A 323 -1.35 5.82 -22.74
C MET A 323 -1.76 6.18 -21.32
N ILE A 324 -1.09 7.12 -20.65
CA ILE A 324 -1.71 7.79 -19.50
C ILE A 324 -2.53 8.93 -20.07
N ILE A 325 -3.81 8.65 -20.30
CA ILE A 325 -4.81 9.61 -20.76
C ILE A 325 -5.50 10.19 -19.53
#